data_AF-A0A2G5RM93-F1
#
_entry.id   AF-A0A2G5RM93-F1
#
_cell.length_a   1.000
_cell.length_b   1.000
_cell.length_c   1.000
_cell.angle_alpha   90.00
_cell.angle_beta   90.00
_cell.angle_gamma   90.00
#
_symmetry.space_group_name_H-M   'P 1'
#
loop_
_entity.id
_entity.type
_entity.pdbx_description
1 polymer ?
#
loop_
_entity_poly.entity_id
_entity_poly.type
_entity_poly.pdbx_seq_one_letter_code
_entity_poly.pdbx_strand_id
1 'polypeptide(L)'
;MIQGENLLLVASLVMTYLFFYYGVFVLKAERRMIDVIFNSFIYGLVIWKLSYGIVHPNMVLENPLTLLYFNGGVVGLVLAGVFIVVYTYWQLKIQHIPFDAYIRVVTPIYFGYWIVFLVWKGSGFPENRFIWLQAVVAVVCFIVSSRIKTTRKLWQLLVSFHILVFIFLSISDMTKETTSQQSSSNIGIDVGEIAPDFELMTLQGEKMKLSQFRGKKVILNFWASWCPPCRAEMPEMQRFYEQYGQHVAIVAVNLTNKEKNRHIVEMFVNKKGLTFDIMLDEKGTVSKTYKVITIPTSYMMDEQGVIRSKHVGPLSYEAMKRAMLSK
;
A
#
# COMPACT_ATOMS: atom_id res chain seq x y z
N MET A 1 -8.70 -13.65 -12.06
CA MET A 1 -8.73 -12.18 -11.86
C MET A 1 -7.37 -11.75 -11.35
N ILE A 2 -6.63 -10.98 -12.16
CA ILE A 2 -5.31 -10.45 -11.79
C ILE A 2 -5.56 -9.35 -10.75
N GLN A 3 -5.15 -9.58 -9.49
CA GLN A 3 -5.25 -8.58 -8.41
C GLN A 3 -4.54 -7.28 -8.81
N GLY A 4 -5.05 -6.13 -8.37
CA GLY A 4 -4.56 -4.80 -8.77
C GLY A 4 -3.06 -4.57 -8.58
N GLU A 5 -2.42 -5.28 -7.64
CA GLU A 5 -0.96 -5.24 -7.42
C GLU A 5 -0.16 -5.86 -8.58
N ASN A 6 -0.64 -6.95 -9.17
CA ASN A 6 -0.01 -7.57 -10.35
C ASN A 6 -0.17 -6.69 -11.60
N LEU A 7 -1.27 -5.94 -11.68
CA LEU A 7 -1.51 -5.00 -12.78
C LEU A 7 -0.59 -3.78 -12.65
N LEU A 8 -0.36 -3.28 -11.44
CA LEU A 8 0.64 -2.25 -11.12
C LEU A 8 2.05 -2.72 -11.47
N LEU A 9 2.38 -3.97 -11.14
CA LEU A 9 3.68 -4.57 -11.45
C LEU A 9 3.88 -4.71 -12.97
N VAL A 10 2.90 -5.24 -13.70
CA VAL A 10 2.95 -5.37 -15.16
C VAL A 10 3.00 -3.99 -15.83
N ALA A 11 2.18 -3.04 -15.38
CA ALA A 11 2.23 -1.66 -15.87
C ALA A 11 3.59 -1.02 -15.60
N SER A 12 4.17 -1.22 -14.41
CA SER A 12 5.50 -0.70 -14.07
C SER A 12 6.61 -1.31 -14.95
N LEU A 13 6.52 -2.61 -15.26
CA LEU A 13 7.48 -3.31 -16.12
C LEU A 13 7.39 -2.84 -17.58
N VAL A 14 6.17 -2.70 -18.10
CA VAL A 14 5.91 -2.17 -19.45
C VAL A 14 6.38 -0.73 -19.54
N MET A 15 6.10 0.10 -18.53
CA MET A 15 6.58 1.47 -18.49
C MET A 15 8.10 1.57 -18.39
N THR A 16 8.72 0.73 -17.55
CA THR A 16 10.18 0.66 -17.45
C THR A 16 10.81 0.26 -18.79
N TYR A 17 10.21 -0.70 -19.50
CA TYR A 17 10.65 -1.10 -20.84
C TYR A 17 10.50 0.04 -21.86
N LEU A 18 9.37 0.75 -21.86
CA LEU A 18 9.15 1.91 -22.74
C LEU A 18 10.13 3.05 -22.44
N PHE A 19 10.46 3.31 -21.17
CA PHE A 19 11.48 4.31 -20.80
C PHE A 19 12.87 3.89 -21.21
N PHE A 20 13.21 2.62 -21.04
CA PHE A 20 14.48 2.08 -21.47
C PHE A 20 14.61 2.20 -23.00
N TYR A 21 13.58 1.82 -23.75
CA TYR A 21 13.53 1.94 -25.20
C TYR A 21 13.64 3.42 -25.64
N TYR A 22 12.87 4.32 -25.05
CA TYR A 22 12.90 5.75 -25.37
C TYR A 22 14.27 6.39 -25.05
N GLY A 23 14.86 6.05 -23.91
CA GLY A 23 16.19 6.55 -23.51
C GLY A 23 17.30 6.11 -24.46
N VAL A 24 17.34 4.82 -24.82
CA VAL A 24 18.35 4.26 -25.74
C VAL A 24 18.16 4.78 -27.16
N PHE A 25 16.95 4.65 -27.71
CA PHE A 25 16.73 4.80 -29.14
C PHE A 25 16.31 6.21 -29.55
N VAL A 26 15.57 6.94 -28.70
CA VAL A 26 15.06 8.29 -29.03
C VAL A 26 16.00 9.37 -28.51
N LEU A 27 16.41 9.29 -27.25
CA LEU A 27 17.31 10.29 -26.64
C LEU A 27 18.78 10.04 -26.96
N LYS A 28 19.12 8.89 -27.58
CA LYS A 28 20.50 8.43 -27.82
C LYS A 28 21.36 8.52 -26.54
N ALA A 29 20.76 8.22 -25.40
CA ALA A 29 21.45 8.29 -24.12
C ALA A 29 22.62 7.29 -24.11
N GLU A 30 23.77 7.72 -23.60
CA GLU A 30 24.90 6.81 -23.40
C GLU A 30 24.49 5.66 -22.49
N ARG A 31 24.88 4.43 -22.84
CA ARG A 31 24.57 3.22 -22.05
C ARG A 31 24.93 3.40 -20.57
N ARG A 32 26.07 4.04 -20.28
CA ARG A 32 26.52 4.37 -18.92
C ARG A 32 25.50 5.19 -18.11
N MET A 33 24.81 6.15 -18.73
CA MET A 33 23.76 6.92 -18.04
C MET A 33 22.54 6.04 -17.72
N ILE A 34 22.17 5.16 -18.64
CA ILE A 34 21.05 4.24 -18.45
C ILE A 34 21.34 3.26 -17.32
N ASP A 35 22.57 2.74 -17.25
CA ASP A 35 23.00 1.85 -16.17
C ASP A 35 22.88 2.53 -14.79
N VAL A 36 23.30 3.80 -14.69
CA VAL A 36 23.16 4.57 -13.43
C VAL A 36 21.69 4.75 -13.04
N ILE A 37 20.83 5.13 -13.98
CA ILE A 37 19.39 5.32 -13.73
C ILE A 37 18.77 3.99 -13.25
N PHE A 38 19.01 2.92 -13.99
CA PHE A 38 18.40 1.62 -13.72
C PHE A 38 18.90 1.02 -12.40
N ASN A 39 20.21 1.06 -12.14
CA ASN A 39 20.80 0.56 -10.90
C ASN A 39 20.33 1.37 -9.69
N SER A 40 20.27 2.70 -9.80
CA SER A 40 19.78 3.56 -8.71
C SER A 40 18.35 3.18 -8.33
N PHE A 41 17.48 2.98 -9.32
CA PHE A 41 16.09 2.59 -9.12
C PHE A 41 15.96 1.19 -8.50
N ILE A 42 16.67 0.19 -9.03
CA ILE A 42 16.66 -1.18 -8.49
C ILE A 42 17.13 -1.19 -7.04
N TYR A 43 18.28 -0.57 -6.74
CA TYR A 43 18.79 -0.53 -5.38
C TYR A 43 17.84 0.22 -4.45
N GLY A 44 17.23 1.31 -4.90
CA GLY A 44 16.18 2.00 -4.16
C GLY A 44 15.00 1.10 -3.83
N LEU A 45 14.49 0.31 -4.79
CA LEU A 45 13.42 -0.65 -4.56
C LEU A 45 13.82 -1.74 -3.56
N VAL A 46 15.03 -2.27 -3.67
CA VAL A 46 15.55 -3.28 -2.73
C VAL A 46 15.66 -2.70 -1.32
N ILE A 47 16.18 -1.47 -1.18
CA ILE A 47 16.28 -0.78 0.11
C ILE A 47 14.88 -0.54 0.69
N TRP A 48 13.95 -0.02 -0.11
CA TRP A 48 12.58 0.19 0.36
C TRP A 48 11.94 -1.12 0.81
N LYS A 49 12.08 -2.19 0.04
CA LYS A 49 11.51 -3.50 0.38
C LYS A 49 12.13 -4.08 1.66
N LEU A 50 13.46 -4.06 1.77
CA LEU A 50 14.19 -4.65 2.89
C LEU A 50 14.24 -3.77 4.14
N SER A 51 13.92 -2.48 4.01
CA SER A 51 13.91 -1.54 5.14
C SER A 51 12.93 -1.93 6.25
N TYR A 52 11.93 -2.78 5.99
CA TYR A 52 11.09 -3.35 7.04
C TYR A 52 11.91 -4.03 8.14
N GLY A 53 13.00 -4.71 7.80
CA GLY A 53 13.89 -5.33 8.80
C GLY A 53 14.71 -4.34 9.60
N ILE A 54 14.95 -3.14 9.07
CA ILE A 54 15.62 -2.06 9.79
C ILE A 54 14.64 -1.39 10.76
N VAL A 55 13.40 -1.17 10.32
CA VAL A 55 12.37 -0.48 11.11
C VAL A 55 11.77 -1.40 12.19
N HIS A 56 11.62 -2.69 11.90
CA HIS A 56 10.98 -3.67 12.77
C HIS A 56 11.87 -4.92 12.96
N PRO A 57 13.08 -4.78 13.55
CA PRO A 57 14.04 -5.87 13.64
C PRO A 57 13.48 -7.07 14.44
N ASN A 58 12.79 -6.82 15.55
CA ASN A 58 12.21 -7.87 16.38
C ASN A 58 11.17 -8.71 15.62
N MET A 59 10.33 -8.06 14.80
CA MET A 59 9.30 -8.75 14.00
C MET A 59 9.91 -9.66 12.94
N VAL A 60 11.02 -9.22 12.33
CA VAL A 60 11.74 -10.02 11.34
C VAL A 60 12.50 -11.18 11.99
N LEU A 61 13.09 -10.96 13.17
CA LEU A 61 13.76 -12.03 13.92
C LEU A 61 12.78 -13.14 14.32
N GLU A 62 11.57 -12.78 14.75
CA GLU A 62 10.54 -13.76 15.10
C GLU A 62 9.91 -14.46 13.88
N ASN A 63 9.79 -13.76 12.75
CA ASN A 63 9.21 -14.31 11.53
C ASN A 63 9.86 -13.69 10.29
N PRO A 64 10.93 -14.31 9.75
CA PRO A 64 11.65 -13.79 8.58
C PRO A 64 10.80 -13.63 7.33
N LEU A 65 9.70 -14.39 7.21
CA LEU A 65 8.78 -14.32 6.07
C LEU A 65 8.04 -12.97 6.00
N THR A 66 8.00 -12.19 7.08
CA THR A 66 7.41 -10.84 7.10
C THR A 66 8.03 -9.91 6.04
N LEU A 67 9.32 -10.09 5.70
CA LEU A 67 9.99 -9.33 4.64
C LEU A 67 9.39 -9.55 3.24
N LEU A 68 8.80 -10.72 2.99
CA LEU A 68 8.13 -11.00 1.72
C LEU A 68 6.82 -10.22 1.61
N TYR A 69 6.13 -10.01 2.72
CA TYR A 69 4.79 -9.44 2.75
C TYR A 69 4.75 -7.93 3.01
N PHE A 70 5.65 -7.44 3.86
CA PHE A 70 5.67 -6.03 4.26
C PHE A 70 6.85 -5.29 3.62
N ASN A 71 6.81 -3.96 3.71
CA ASN A 71 7.86 -3.03 3.30
C ASN A 71 8.04 -1.99 4.41
N GLY A 72 9.13 -1.21 4.38
CA GLY A 72 9.39 -0.23 5.46
C GLY A 72 8.50 1.01 5.43
N GLY A 73 7.40 1.00 4.68
CA GLY A 73 6.46 2.10 4.59
C GLY A 73 7.12 3.41 4.15
N VAL A 74 6.73 4.51 4.80
CA VAL A 74 7.25 5.86 4.52
C VAL A 74 8.73 5.97 4.88
N VAL A 75 9.15 5.42 6.02
CA VAL A 75 10.56 5.44 6.45
C VAL A 75 11.44 4.75 5.41
N GLY A 76 11.01 3.59 4.92
CA GLY A 76 11.68 2.87 3.85
C GLY A 76 11.80 3.67 2.55
N LEU A 77 10.74 4.39 2.17
CA LEU A 77 10.77 5.25 0.97
C LEU A 77 11.76 6.39 1.12
N VAL A 78 11.84 7.00 2.31
CA VAL A 78 12.82 8.05 2.60
C VAL A 78 14.24 7.50 2.51
N LEU A 79 14.52 6.35 3.12
CA LEU A 79 15.83 5.69 3.04
C LEU A 79 16.22 5.36 1.59
N ALA A 80 15.29 4.81 0.80
CA ALA A 80 15.50 4.53 -0.61
C ALA A 80 15.78 5.81 -1.40
N GLY A 81 15.02 6.89 -1.16
CA GLY A 81 15.21 8.18 -1.83
C GLY A 81 16.58 8.79 -1.54
N VAL A 82 17.01 8.80 -0.26
CA VAL A 82 18.35 9.26 0.13
C VAL A 82 19.43 8.43 -0.56
N PHE A 83 19.30 7.11 -0.57
CA PHE A 83 20.27 6.24 -1.24
C PHE A 83 20.34 6.51 -2.75
N ILE A 84 19.20 6.61 -3.44
CA ILE A 84 19.15 6.90 -4.88
C ILE A 84 19.92 8.19 -5.19
N VAL A 85 19.69 9.25 -4.41
CA VAL A 85 20.36 10.55 -4.63
C VAL A 85 21.87 10.43 -4.42
N VAL A 86 22.30 9.83 -3.32
CA VAL A 86 23.73 9.67 -2.99
C VAL A 86 24.43 8.78 -4.01
N TYR A 87 23.86 7.61 -4.32
CA TYR A 87 24.39 6.66 -5.30
C TYR A 87 24.50 7.29 -6.69
N THR A 88 23.45 7.97 -7.15
CA THR A 88 23.44 8.65 -8.44
C THR A 88 24.51 9.72 -8.51
N TYR A 89 24.58 10.61 -7.51
CA TYR A 89 25.60 11.66 -7.46
C TYR A 89 27.02 11.07 -7.52
N TRP A 90 27.26 10.03 -6.73
CA TRP A 90 28.55 9.35 -6.68
C TRP A 90 28.93 8.69 -8.00
N GLN A 91 27.99 7.99 -8.64
CA GLN A 91 28.21 7.33 -9.93
C GLN A 91 28.43 8.32 -11.07
N LEU A 92 27.68 9.42 -11.12
CA LEU A 92 27.89 10.48 -12.11
C LEU A 92 29.31 11.06 -11.99
N LYS A 93 29.80 11.24 -10.76
CA LYS A 93 31.16 11.72 -10.50
C LYS A 93 32.22 10.70 -10.96
N ILE A 94 32.09 9.44 -10.58
CA ILE A 94 33.05 8.37 -10.95
C ILE A 94 33.11 8.16 -12.46
N GLN A 95 31.96 8.13 -13.13
CA GLN A 95 31.88 7.86 -14.56
C GLN A 95 32.06 9.13 -15.43
N HIS A 96 32.34 10.27 -14.79
CA HIS A 96 32.53 11.59 -15.41
C HIS A 96 31.36 11.98 -16.34
N ILE A 97 30.15 11.59 -15.95
CA ILE A 97 28.94 11.91 -16.69
C ILE A 97 28.55 13.35 -16.32
N PRO A 98 28.41 14.26 -17.30
CA PRO A 98 27.99 15.63 -17.00
C PRO A 98 26.56 15.64 -16.48
N PHE A 99 26.35 16.27 -15.32
CA PHE A 99 25.06 16.29 -14.63
C PHE A 99 23.91 16.82 -15.51
N ASP A 100 24.18 17.77 -16.41
CA ASP A 100 23.18 18.28 -17.35
C ASP A 100 22.78 17.28 -18.44
N ALA A 101 23.67 16.38 -18.86
CA ALA A 101 23.30 15.31 -19.78
C ALA A 101 22.40 14.30 -19.07
N TYR A 102 22.75 13.93 -17.82
CA TYR A 102 21.92 13.06 -16.99
C TYR A 102 20.51 13.64 -16.78
N ILE A 103 20.40 14.91 -16.38
CA ILE A 103 19.10 15.57 -16.18
C ILE A 103 18.28 15.62 -17.47
N ARG A 104 18.90 15.87 -18.63
CA ARG A 104 18.21 15.85 -19.93
C ARG A 104 17.60 14.49 -20.26
N VAL A 105 18.24 13.39 -19.83
CA VAL A 105 17.74 12.03 -20.04
C VAL A 105 16.65 11.65 -19.04
N VAL A 106 16.82 11.98 -17.76
CA VAL A 106 15.88 11.59 -16.69
C VAL A 106 14.58 12.40 -16.73
N THR A 107 14.64 13.67 -17.10
CA THR A 107 13.47 14.56 -17.11
C THR A 107 12.30 14.01 -17.95
N PRO A 108 12.48 13.66 -19.24
CA PRO A 108 11.39 13.09 -20.04
C PRO A 108 10.93 11.72 -19.54
N ILE A 109 11.82 10.91 -18.95
CA ILE A 109 11.46 9.62 -18.33
C ILE A 109 10.50 9.85 -17.14
N TYR A 110 10.86 10.78 -16.26
CA TYR A 110 10.04 11.14 -15.10
C TYR A 110 8.66 11.66 -15.51
N PHE A 111 8.61 12.64 -16.43
CA PHE A 111 7.33 13.20 -16.88
C PHE A 111 6.49 12.19 -17.67
N GLY A 112 7.11 11.36 -18.51
CA GLY A 112 6.41 10.27 -19.18
C GLY A 112 5.79 9.27 -18.21
N TYR A 113 6.48 8.98 -17.09
CA TYR A 113 5.96 8.05 -16.08
C TYR A 113 4.72 8.63 -15.42
N TRP A 114 4.77 9.91 -15.08
CA TRP A 114 3.63 10.65 -14.54
C TRP A 114 2.44 10.66 -15.48
N ILE A 115 2.65 10.88 -16.78
CA ILE A 115 1.55 10.85 -17.77
C ILE A 115 0.84 9.50 -17.74
N VAL A 116 1.58 8.39 -17.79
CA VAL A 116 0.95 7.06 -17.80
C VAL A 116 0.31 6.72 -16.45
N PHE A 117 0.97 7.07 -15.35
CA PHE A 117 0.39 6.91 -14.01
C PHE A 117 -0.96 7.65 -13.89
N LEU A 118 -1.04 8.89 -14.39
CA LEU A 118 -2.26 9.71 -14.33
C LEU A 118 -3.36 9.20 -15.27
N VAL A 119 -3.02 8.81 -16.51
CA VAL A 119 -3.97 8.21 -17.47
C VAL A 119 -4.56 6.91 -16.91
N TRP A 120 -3.73 6.09 -16.27
CA TRP A 120 -4.16 4.81 -15.75
C TRP A 120 -4.97 4.96 -14.45
N LYS A 121 -4.58 5.85 -13.54
CA LYS A 121 -5.35 6.14 -12.31
C LYS A 121 -6.66 6.88 -12.58
N GLY A 122 -6.72 7.70 -13.64
CA GLY A 122 -7.93 8.38 -14.10
C GLY A 122 -9.05 7.44 -14.58
N SER A 123 -8.72 6.17 -14.86
CA SER A 123 -9.73 5.16 -15.24
C SER A 123 -10.56 4.63 -14.05
N GLY A 124 -10.20 4.94 -12.80
CA GLY A 124 -10.87 4.44 -11.58
C GLY A 124 -11.40 5.50 -10.61
N PHE A 125 -11.11 6.79 -10.80
CA PHE A 125 -11.58 7.89 -9.96
C PHE A 125 -11.95 9.10 -10.84
N PRO A 126 -13.23 9.27 -11.24
CA PRO A 126 -13.63 10.31 -12.20
C PRO A 126 -13.63 11.75 -11.65
N GLU A 127 -13.48 11.99 -10.35
CA GLU A 127 -13.96 13.26 -9.77
C GLU A 127 -12.90 14.33 -9.51
N ASN A 128 -11.59 14.01 -9.59
CA ASN A 128 -10.58 15.00 -9.21
C ASN A 128 -10.02 15.77 -10.43
N ARG A 129 -10.65 16.91 -10.77
CA ARG A 129 -10.23 17.84 -11.84
C ARG A 129 -8.75 18.24 -11.76
N PHE A 130 -8.14 18.11 -10.58
CA PHE A 130 -6.74 18.39 -10.29
C PHE A 130 -5.75 17.38 -10.92
N ILE A 131 -6.11 16.10 -10.99
CA ILE A 131 -5.28 15.04 -11.61
C ILE A 131 -5.09 15.32 -13.11
N TRP A 132 -6.15 15.81 -13.77
CA TRP A 132 -6.11 16.21 -15.17
C TRP A 132 -5.26 17.46 -15.41
N LEU A 133 -5.29 18.43 -14.51
CA LEU A 133 -4.42 19.61 -14.59
C LEU A 133 -2.93 19.22 -14.47
N GLN A 134 -2.60 18.31 -13.55
CA GLN A 134 -1.25 17.76 -13.43
C GLN A 134 -0.82 16.98 -14.69
N ALA A 135 -1.73 16.25 -15.32
CA ALA A 135 -1.45 15.56 -16.58
C ALA A 135 -1.13 16.54 -17.70
N VAL A 136 -1.90 17.62 -17.83
CA VAL A 136 -1.63 18.68 -18.82
C VAL A 136 -0.26 19.33 -18.57
N VAL A 137 0.07 19.66 -17.31
CA VAL A 137 1.38 20.24 -16.96
C VAL A 137 2.51 19.25 -17.26
N ALA A 138 2.37 17.97 -16.92
CA ALA A 138 3.38 16.95 -17.22
C ALA A 138 3.59 16.76 -18.73
N VAL A 139 2.51 16.76 -19.53
CA VAL A 139 2.56 16.70 -21.00
C VAL A 139 3.26 17.93 -21.58
N VAL A 140 2.91 19.12 -21.11
CA VAL A 140 3.57 20.37 -21.55
C VAL A 140 5.05 20.34 -21.20
N CYS A 141 5.43 19.95 -19.98
CA CYS A 141 6.83 19.81 -19.57
C CYS A 141 7.57 18.73 -20.36
N PHE A 142 6.93 17.60 -20.70
CA PHE A 142 7.50 16.54 -21.55
C PHE A 142 7.74 17.03 -22.98
N ILE A 143 6.77 17.71 -23.59
CA ILE A 143 6.90 18.27 -24.94
C ILE A 143 7.98 19.36 -24.98
N VAL A 144 8.00 20.25 -23.98
CA VAL A 144 8.98 21.33 -23.88
C VAL A 144 10.39 20.77 -23.64
N SER A 145 10.56 19.79 -22.74
CA SER A 145 11.87 19.17 -22.45
C SER A 145 12.40 18.30 -23.60
N SER A 146 11.53 17.65 -24.37
CA SER A 146 11.93 16.82 -25.52
C SER A 146 12.30 17.64 -26.77
N ARG A 147 11.91 18.92 -26.85
CA ARG A 147 12.11 19.75 -28.05
C ARG A 147 13.09 20.91 -27.93
N ILE A 148 13.47 21.33 -26.73
CA ILE A 148 14.17 22.61 -26.53
C ILE A 148 15.58 22.45 -25.94
N LYS A 149 16.61 22.87 -26.70
CA LYS A 149 18.00 23.07 -26.22
C LYS A 149 18.10 24.45 -25.52
N THR A 150 17.61 24.60 -24.29
CA THR A 150 17.69 25.90 -23.56
C THR A 150 18.32 25.78 -22.17
N THR A 151 18.89 26.89 -21.70
CA THR A 151 19.93 27.05 -20.69
C THR A 151 19.56 26.67 -19.25
N ARG A 152 20.58 26.19 -18.50
CA ARG A 152 20.53 25.55 -17.16
C ARG A 152 19.70 26.26 -16.08
N LYS A 153 19.57 27.59 -16.10
CA LYS A 153 18.94 28.36 -15.00
C LYS A 153 17.41 28.33 -14.99
N LEU A 154 16.78 28.25 -16.17
CA LEU A 154 15.32 28.28 -16.28
C LEU A 154 14.69 26.97 -15.75
N TRP A 155 15.35 25.84 -16.00
CA TRP A 155 14.91 24.52 -15.55
C TRP A 155 14.94 24.37 -14.03
N GLN A 156 15.97 24.90 -13.36
CA GLN A 156 16.07 24.86 -11.89
C GLN A 156 14.94 25.65 -11.24
N LEU A 157 14.61 26.84 -11.78
CA LEU A 157 13.53 27.68 -11.26
C LEU A 157 12.15 27.04 -11.46
N LEU A 158 11.89 26.40 -12.61
CA LEU A 158 10.62 25.73 -12.87
C LEU A 158 10.41 24.49 -11.99
N VAL A 159 11.47 23.69 -11.77
CA VAL A 159 11.43 22.53 -10.87
C VAL A 159 11.22 22.98 -9.42
N SER A 160 11.97 23.99 -8.95
CA SER A 160 11.81 24.53 -7.60
C SER A 160 10.43 25.14 -7.39
N PHE A 161 9.88 25.86 -8.37
CA PHE A 161 8.53 26.39 -8.32
C PHE A 161 7.47 25.28 -8.23
N HIS A 162 7.61 24.22 -9.03
CA HIS A 162 6.66 23.11 -9.02
C HIS A 162 6.69 22.32 -7.70
N ILE A 163 7.87 22.15 -7.09
CA ILE A 163 8.03 21.54 -5.77
C ILE A 163 7.40 22.42 -4.67
N LEU A 164 7.61 23.74 -4.71
CA LEU A 164 7.06 24.67 -3.73
C LEU A 164 5.52 24.75 -3.80
N VAL A 165 4.95 24.77 -5.01
CA VAL A 165 3.49 24.71 -5.22
C VAL A 165 2.92 23.38 -4.72
N PHE A 166 3.63 22.26 -4.93
CA PHE A 166 3.24 20.94 -4.42
C PHE A 166 3.21 20.87 -2.89
N ILE A 167 4.22 21.43 -2.21
CA ILE A 167 4.30 21.48 -0.75
C ILE A 167 3.19 22.36 -0.18
N PHE A 168 2.96 23.55 -0.75
CA PHE A 168 1.92 24.47 -0.31
C PHE A 168 0.51 23.87 -0.43
N LEU A 169 0.24 23.13 -1.51
CA LEU A 169 -1.09 22.57 -1.77
C LEU A 169 -1.36 21.26 -1.02
N SER A 170 -0.33 20.46 -0.76
CA SER A 170 -0.42 19.26 0.09
C SER A 170 -0.80 19.61 1.54
N ILE A 171 -0.45 20.81 2.01
CA ILE A 171 -0.87 21.34 3.32
C ILE A 171 -2.34 21.79 3.28
N SER A 172 -2.84 22.26 2.14
CA SER A 172 -4.22 22.75 1.98
C SER A 172 -5.28 21.65 1.83
N ASP A 173 -4.93 20.50 1.23
CA ASP A 173 -5.83 19.33 1.09
C ASP A 173 -6.18 18.66 2.43
N MET A 174 -5.48 18.99 3.52
CA MET A 174 -5.78 18.49 4.86
C MET A 174 -7.06 19.08 5.48
N THR A 175 -7.76 19.99 4.79
CA THR A 175 -8.93 20.71 5.33
C THR A 175 -10.26 20.41 4.64
N LYS A 176 -10.32 19.52 3.65
CA LYS A 176 -11.56 19.21 2.93
C LYS A 176 -11.75 17.72 2.63
N GLU A 177 -12.06 16.94 3.66
CA GLU A 177 -12.89 15.74 3.49
C GLU A 177 -13.92 15.69 4.62
N THR A 178 -15.06 16.32 4.40
CA THR A 178 -16.32 15.92 5.02
C THR A 178 -17.42 16.33 4.08
N THR A 179 -18.06 15.37 3.43
CA THR A 179 -19.53 15.13 3.48
C THR A 179 -19.93 14.24 2.31
N SER A 180 -20.84 13.31 2.61
CA SER A 180 -21.73 12.57 1.71
C SER A 180 -21.26 11.18 1.26
N GLN A 181 -21.69 10.15 2.01
CA GLN A 181 -22.43 9.04 1.39
C GLN A 181 -23.60 8.60 2.27
N GLN A 182 -24.78 8.72 1.67
CA GLN A 182 -26.10 8.35 2.16
C GLN A 182 -26.22 6.81 2.17
N SER A 183 -26.44 6.24 3.34
CA SER A 183 -26.54 4.79 3.57
C SER A 183 -27.85 4.22 3.02
N SER A 184 -27.78 3.46 1.94
CA SER A 184 -28.79 2.44 1.67
C SER A 184 -28.53 1.26 2.60
N SER A 185 -29.47 0.97 3.51
CA SER A 185 -29.39 -0.07 4.53
C SER A 185 -29.57 -1.49 3.95
N ASN A 186 -28.79 -1.85 2.94
CA ASN A 186 -28.75 -3.22 2.43
C ASN A 186 -27.74 -4.03 3.25
N ILE A 187 -28.09 -5.28 3.55
CA ILE A 187 -27.18 -6.24 4.19
C ILE A 187 -26.39 -6.92 3.08
N GLY A 188 -25.07 -6.86 3.17
CA GLY A 188 -24.19 -7.44 2.16
C GLY A 188 -22.72 -7.19 2.47
N ILE A 189 -21.85 -7.59 1.54
CA ILE A 189 -20.40 -7.62 1.75
C ILE A 189 -19.64 -6.56 0.95
N ASP A 190 -20.37 -5.68 0.25
CA ASP A 190 -19.78 -4.61 -0.53
C ASP A 190 -19.62 -3.33 0.31
N VAL A 191 -18.76 -2.43 -0.16
CA VAL A 191 -18.51 -1.16 0.53
C VAL A 191 -19.78 -0.31 0.53
N GLY A 192 -20.15 0.21 1.70
CA GLY A 192 -21.39 0.95 1.93
C GLY A 192 -22.56 0.10 2.44
N GLU A 193 -22.43 -1.23 2.47
CA GLU A 193 -23.44 -2.15 3.00
C GLU A 193 -23.20 -2.51 4.47
N ILE A 194 -24.25 -2.92 5.17
CA ILE A 194 -24.16 -3.45 6.53
C ILE A 194 -23.66 -4.89 6.46
N ALA A 195 -22.57 -5.19 7.16
CA ALA A 195 -21.98 -6.52 7.15
C ALA A 195 -22.97 -7.59 7.70
N PRO A 196 -23.09 -8.78 7.07
CA PRO A 196 -24.00 -9.82 7.52
C PRO A 196 -23.66 -10.28 8.94
N ASP A 197 -24.64 -10.26 9.84
CA ASP A 197 -24.42 -10.72 11.20
C ASP A 197 -24.22 -12.24 11.26
N PHE A 198 -23.50 -12.69 12.29
CA PHE A 198 -23.27 -14.11 12.55
C PHE A 198 -22.97 -14.35 14.03
N GLU A 199 -23.15 -15.58 14.48
CA GLU A 199 -22.79 -16.06 15.81
C GLU A 199 -21.79 -17.22 15.68
N LEU A 200 -20.66 -17.15 16.37
CA LEU A 200 -19.67 -18.21 16.43
C LEU A 200 -19.20 -18.45 17.86
N MET A 201 -18.58 -19.61 18.09
CA MET A 201 -17.91 -19.91 19.35
C MET A 201 -16.52 -19.28 19.36
N THR A 202 -16.09 -18.75 20.50
CA THR A 202 -14.73 -18.29 20.73
C THR A 202 -13.81 -19.46 21.14
N LEU A 203 -12.50 -19.21 21.18
CA LEU A 203 -11.54 -20.18 21.72
C LEU A 203 -11.82 -20.55 23.18
N GLN A 204 -12.39 -19.63 23.95
CA GLN A 204 -12.77 -19.79 25.35
C GLN A 204 -14.09 -20.57 25.51
N GLY A 205 -14.77 -20.90 24.41
CA GLY A 205 -16.04 -21.64 24.45
C GLY A 205 -17.25 -20.74 24.70
N GLU A 206 -17.12 -19.43 24.53
CA GLU A 206 -18.23 -18.48 24.65
C GLU A 206 -18.87 -18.23 23.28
N LYS A 207 -20.17 -17.94 23.25
CA LYS A 207 -20.84 -17.50 22.03
C LYS A 207 -20.69 -16.00 21.86
N MET A 208 -20.26 -15.59 20.68
CA MET A 208 -20.06 -14.18 20.35
C MET A 208 -20.70 -13.87 18.99
N LYS A 209 -21.35 -12.71 18.90
CA LYS A 209 -22.00 -12.22 17.68
C LYS A 209 -21.28 -10.99 17.15
N LEU A 210 -21.21 -10.84 15.83
CA LEU A 210 -20.61 -9.63 15.23
C LEU A 210 -21.38 -8.36 15.64
N SER A 211 -22.70 -8.43 15.75
CA SER A 211 -23.55 -7.32 16.20
C SER A 211 -23.28 -6.83 17.62
N GLN A 212 -22.58 -7.59 18.47
CA GLN A 212 -22.18 -7.13 19.81
C GLN A 212 -21.17 -5.97 19.77
N PHE A 213 -20.48 -5.79 18.65
CA PHE A 213 -19.47 -4.74 18.48
C PHE A 213 -20.02 -3.43 17.92
N ARG A 214 -21.35 -3.33 17.72
CA ARG A 214 -21.99 -2.06 17.33
C ARG A 214 -21.66 -0.96 18.36
N GLY A 215 -21.43 0.25 17.86
CA GLY A 215 -20.91 1.36 18.66
C GLY A 215 -19.37 1.44 18.69
N LYS A 216 -18.66 0.46 18.15
CA LYS A 216 -17.21 0.51 17.92
C LYS A 216 -16.90 0.25 16.46
N LYS A 217 -15.80 0.83 15.96
CA LYS A 217 -15.25 0.41 14.66
C LYS A 217 -14.72 -1.02 14.78
N VAL A 218 -14.80 -1.80 13.72
CA VAL A 218 -14.43 -3.22 13.75
C VAL A 218 -13.51 -3.58 12.58
N ILE A 219 -12.41 -4.28 12.86
CA ILE A 219 -11.64 -5.02 11.87
C ILE A 219 -12.10 -6.48 11.95
N LEU A 220 -12.88 -6.93 10.97
CA LEU A 220 -13.25 -8.34 10.82
C LEU A 220 -12.24 -9.03 9.91
N ASN A 221 -11.41 -9.90 10.47
CA ASN A 221 -10.33 -10.59 9.78
C ASN A 221 -10.64 -12.08 9.64
N PHE A 222 -10.37 -12.65 8.46
CA PHE A 222 -10.49 -14.08 8.19
C PHE A 222 -9.11 -14.69 7.98
N TRP A 223 -8.75 -15.71 8.78
CA TRP A 223 -7.38 -16.24 8.82
C TRP A 223 -7.30 -17.74 9.11
N ALA A 224 -6.09 -18.29 9.02
CA ALA A 224 -5.76 -19.64 9.48
C ALA A 224 -4.32 -19.72 10.03
N SER A 225 -4.09 -20.59 11.01
CA SER A 225 -2.84 -20.76 11.75
C SER A 225 -1.69 -21.27 10.88
N TRP A 226 -2.00 -22.04 9.83
CA TRP A 226 -1.02 -22.56 8.87
C TRP A 226 -0.70 -21.58 7.75
N CYS A 227 -1.49 -20.50 7.58
CA CYS A 227 -1.36 -19.58 6.46
C CYS A 227 -0.20 -18.59 6.67
N PRO A 228 0.88 -18.62 5.88
CA PRO A 228 2.05 -17.77 6.10
C PRO A 228 1.77 -16.25 6.17
N PRO A 229 1.01 -15.63 5.25
CA PRO A 229 0.69 -14.20 5.36
C PRO A 229 -0.18 -13.89 6.58
N CYS A 230 -1.10 -14.78 7.00
CA CYS A 230 -1.85 -14.59 8.25
C CYS A 230 -0.89 -14.56 9.44
N ARG A 231 0.05 -15.51 9.51
CA ARG A 231 1.05 -15.57 10.60
C ARG A 231 1.96 -14.34 10.68
N ALA A 232 2.19 -13.68 9.54
CA ALA A 232 2.93 -12.42 9.48
C ALA A 232 2.08 -11.23 9.95
N GLU A 233 0.78 -11.23 9.68
CA GLU A 233 -0.19 -10.20 10.07
C GLU A 233 -0.53 -10.21 11.57
N MET A 234 -0.64 -11.39 12.20
CA MET A 234 -1.12 -11.50 13.60
C MET A 234 -0.33 -10.67 14.63
N PRO A 235 1.02 -10.62 14.60
CA PRO A 235 1.77 -9.75 15.51
C PRO A 235 1.53 -8.25 15.26
N GLU A 236 1.33 -7.84 14.01
CA GLU A 236 0.99 -6.46 13.65
C GLU A 236 -0.42 -6.09 14.16
N MET A 237 -1.38 -7.01 14.05
CA MET A 237 -2.73 -6.86 14.60
C MET A 237 -2.73 -6.77 16.12
N GLN A 238 -1.94 -7.60 16.80
CA GLN A 238 -1.79 -7.55 18.26
C GLN A 238 -1.25 -6.19 18.71
N ARG A 239 -0.19 -5.69 18.06
CA ARG A 239 0.38 -4.37 18.35
C ARG A 239 -0.63 -3.24 18.13
N PHE A 240 -1.45 -3.33 17.09
CA PHE A 240 -2.54 -2.37 16.86
C PHE A 240 -3.59 -2.46 17.97
N TYR A 241 -3.99 -3.67 18.35
CA TYR A 241 -4.99 -3.91 19.39
C TYR A 241 -4.56 -3.38 20.76
N GLU A 242 -3.29 -3.55 21.13
CA GLU A 242 -2.73 -3.01 22.38
C GLU A 242 -2.86 -1.49 22.47
N GLN A 243 -2.77 -0.79 21.34
CA GLN A 243 -2.83 0.68 21.31
C GLN A 243 -4.23 1.24 21.08
N TYR A 244 -5.08 0.55 20.30
CA TYR A 244 -6.37 1.08 19.84
C TYR A 244 -7.57 0.20 20.19
N GLY A 245 -7.37 -0.94 20.87
CA GLY A 245 -8.42 -1.93 21.19
C GLY A 245 -9.60 -1.37 22.00
N GLN A 246 -9.40 -0.26 22.70
CA GLN A 246 -10.48 0.46 23.40
C GLN A 246 -11.50 1.07 22.42
N HIS A 247 -11.04 1.55 21.27
CA HIS A 247 -11.83 2.27 20.27
C HIS A 247 -12.16 1.42 19.03
N VAL A 248 -11.29 0.46 18.71
CA VAL A 248 -11.39 -0.40 17.54
C VAL A 248 -11.37 -1.86 17.98
N ALA A 249 -12.44 -2.59 17.74
CA ALA A 249 -12.48 -4.03 17.98
C ALA A 249 -11.78 -4.77 16.83
N ILE A 250 -11.06 -5.82 17.17
CA ILE A 250 -10.57 -6.80 16.21
C ILE A 250 -11.36 -8.09 16.44
N VAL A 251 -12.08 -8.53 15.40
CA VAL A 251 -12.81 -9.79 15.38
C VAL A 251 -12.14 -10.70 14.36
N ALA A 252 -11.32 -11.63 14.83
CA ALA A 252 -10.56 -12.53 13.97
C ALA A 252 -11.25 -13.90 13.86
N VAL A 253 -11.92 -14.14 12.74
CA VAL A 253 -12.57 -15.41 12.41
C VAL A 253 -11.53 -16.39 11.85
N ASN A 254 -11.18 -17.39 12.64
CA ASN A 254 -10.36 -18.51 12.18
C ASN A 254 -11.20 -19.44 11.30
N LEU A 255 -10.67 -19.83 10.13
CA LEU A 255 -11.28 -20.82 9.25
C LEU A 255 -11.08 -22.23 9.79
N THR A 256 -11.69 -22.53 10.93
CA THR A 256 -11.42 -23.74 11.72
C THR A 256 -11.76 -25.03 10.97
N ASN A 257 -12.73 -24.99 10.06
CA ASN A 257 -13.02 -26.09 9.14
C ASN A 257 -11.87 -26.45 8.17
N LYS A 258 -10.88 -25.55 8.03
CA LYS A 258 -9.65 -25.74 7.24
C LYS A 258 -8.41 -25.92 8.12
N GLU A 259 -8.57 -25.98 9.43
CA GLU A 259 -7.48 -26.29 10.36
C GLU A 259 -7.32 -27.80 10.52
N LYS A 260 -6.14 -28.23 10.99
CA LYS A 260 -5.95 -29.65 11.35
C LYS A 260 -6.82 -30.05 12.55
N ASN A 261 -6.93 -29.17 13.54
CA ASN A 261 -7.82 -29.27 14.70
C ASN A 261 -7.82 -27.94 15.47
N ARG A 262 -8.78 -27.79 16.38
CA ARG A 262 -8.91 -26.60 17.25
C ARG A 262 -7.68 -26.35 18.13
N HIS A 263 -7.03 -27.41 18.63
CA HIS A 263 -5.90 -27.27 19.55
C HIS A 263 -4.69 -26.57 18.91
N ILE A 264 -4.47 -26.74 17.60
CA ILE A 264 -3.40 -26.02 16.87
C ILE A 264 -3.66 -24.51 16.85
N VAL A 265 -4.93 -24.10 16.72
CA VAL A 265 -5.31 -22.68 16.76
C VAL A 265 -5.00 -22.11 18.14
N GLU A 266 -5.41 -22.81 19.20
CA GLU A 266 -5.15 -22.43 20.59
C GLU A 266 -3.65 -22.31 20.89
N MET A 267 -2.85 -23.31 20.50
CA MET A 267 -1.39 -23.25 20.66
C MET A 267 -0.78 -22.06 19.91
N PHE A 268 -1.26 -21.78 18.69
CA PHE A 268 -0.77 -20.64 17.92
C PHE A 268 -1.07 -19.31 18.61
N VAL A 269 -2.32 -19.14 19.08
CA VAL A 269 -2.80 -17.95 19.79
C VAL A 269 -1.99 -17.72 21.07
N ASN A 270 -1.82 -18.76 21.89
CA ASN A 270 -1.05 -18.69 23.12
C ASN A 270 0.43 -18.38 22.85
N LYS A 271 1.03 -19.06 21.85
CA LYS A 271 2.43 -18.83 21.47
C LYS A 271 2.68 -17.41 20.97
N LYS A 272 1.69 -16.80 20.29
CA LYS A 272 1.78 -15.44 19.76
C LYS A 272 1.26 -14.37 20.72
N GLY A 273 0.74 -14.75 21.89
CA GLY A 273 0.22 -13.81 22.87
C GLY A 273 -0.93 -12.96 22.34
N LEU A 274 -1.79 -13.53 21.47
CA LEU A 274 -2.89 -12.77 20.88
C LEU A 274 -4.01 -12.59 21.91
N THR A 275 -4.48 -11.35 22.07
CA THR A 275 -5.47 -10.99 23.11
C THR A 275 -6.77 -10.41 22.56
N PHE A 276 -6.88 -10.23 21.24
CA PHE A 276 -8.13 -9.81 20.60
C PHE A 276 -9.11 -10.97 20.42
N ASP A 277 -10.36 -10.65 20.07
CA ASP A 277 -11.44 -11.63 19.96
C ASP A 277 -11.23 -12.58 18.78
N ILE A 278 -11.14 -13.88 19.08
CA ILE A 278 -10.96 -14.95 18.08
C ILE A 278 -12.18 -15.86 18.09
N MET A 279 -12.85 -15.92 16.94
CA MET A 279 -14.02 -16.76 16.69
C MET A 279 -13.68 -17.94 15.78
N LEU A 280 -14.35 -19.08 15.95
CA LEU A 280 -14.06 -20.33 15.25
C LEU A 280 -15.16 -20.66 14.23
N ASP A 281 -14.85 -20.57 12.94
CA ASP A 281 -15.77 -20.97 11.85
C ASP A 281 -15.65 -22.48 11.57
N GLU A 282 -16.03 -23.30 12.55
CA GLU A 282 -15.93 -24.77 12.47
C GLU A 282 -16.74 -25.39 11.32
N LYS A 283 -17.82 -24.72 10.89
CA LYS A 283 -18.68 -25.19 9.80
C LYS A 283 -18.35 -24.56 8.45
N GLY A 284 -17.49 -23.53 8.41
CA GLY A 284 -17.20 -22.77 7.19
C GLY A 284 -18.38 -21.92 6.69
N THR A 285 -19.40 -21.71 7.52
CA THR A 285 -20.62 -21.00 7.12
C THR A 285 -20.36 -19.50 6.99
N VAL A 286 -19.60 -18.92 7.91
CA VAL A 286 -19.35 -17.47 7.92
C VAL A 286 -18.42 -17.10 6.78
N SER A 287 -17.33 -17.85 6.59
CA SER A 287 -16.42 -17.65 5.46
C SER A 287 -17.09 -17.82 4.10
N LYS A 288 -18.08 -18.71 3.99
CA LYS A 288 -18.91 -18.82 2.78
C LYS A 288 -19.82 -17.61 2.59
N THR A 289 -20.50 -17.14 3.64
CA THR A 289 -21.34 -15.92 3.61
C THR A 289 -20.52 -14.70 3.18
N TYR A 290 -19.31 -14.57 3.72
CA TYR A 290 -18.38 -13.48 3.40
C TYR A 290 -17.58 -13.69 2.11
N LYS A 291 -17.86 -14.77 1.37
CA LYS A 291 -17.20 -15.17 0.11
C LYS A 291 -15.66 -15.10 0.21
N VAL A 292 -15.11 -15.63 1.32
CA VAL A 292 -13.67 -15.61 1.59
C VAL A 292 -12.98 -16.69 0.76
N ILE A 293 -12.37 -16.26 -0.35
CA ILE A 293 -11.62 -17.13 -1.27
C ILE A 293 -10.14 -17.18 -0.90
N THR A 294 -9.58 -16.04 -0.45
CA THR A 294 -8.16 -15.86 -0.11
C THR A 294 -8.03 -15.40 1.33
N ILE A 295 -6.99 -15.87 2.03
CA ILE A 295 -6.67 -15.43 3.39
C ILE A 295 -5.25 -14.85 3.47
N PRO A 296 -5.02 -13.82 4.30
CA PRO A 296 -6.05 -13.14 5.09
C PRO A 296 -6.96 -12.24 4.22
N THR A 297 -8.20 -12.06 4.67
CA THR A 297 -9.13 -11.05 4.13
C THR A 297 -9.72 -10.29 5.30
N SER A 298 -9.70 -8.97 5.23
CA SER A 298 -10.16 -8.08 6.30
C SER A 298 -11.23 -7.12 5.79
N TYR A 299 -12.25 -6.89 6.61
CA TYR A 299 -13.30 -5.89 6.40
C TYR A 299 -13.20 -4.86 7.51
N MET A 300 -13.14 -3.58 7.14
CA MET A 300 -13.13 -2.46 8.07
C MET A 300 -14.52 -1.88 8.13
N MET A 301 -15.10 -1.90 9.32
CA MET A 301 -16.47 -1.47 9.57
C MET A 301 -16.49 -0.27 10.51
N ASP A 302 -17.46 0.60 10.29
CA ASP A 302 -17.77 1.69 11.22
C ASP A 302 -18.60 1.21 12.42
N GLU A 303 -18.97 2.14 13.29
CA GLU A 303 -19.73 1.91 14.52
C GLU A 303 -21.15 1.36 14.24
N GLN A 304 -21.70 1.58 13.05
CA GLN A 304 -23.00 1.05 12.63
C GLN A 304 -22.87 -0.35 11.98
N GLY A 305 -21.64 -0.82 11.77
CA GLY A 305 -21.34 -2.07 11.09
C GLY A 305 -21.39 -1.99 9.58
N VAL A 306 -21.34 -0.78 9.01
CA VAL A 306 -21.23 -0.57 7.58
C VAL A 306 -19.79 -0.79 7.14
N ILE A 307 -19.60 -1.57 6.08
CA ILE A 307 -18.28 -1.84 5.50
C ILE A 307 -17.77 -0.57 4.82
N ARG A 308 -16.69 -0.01 5.35
CA ARG A 308 -16.02 1.18 4.80
C ARG A 308 -14.89 0.82 3.85
N SER A 309 -14.23 -0.30 4.08
CA SER A 309 -13.25 -0.84 3.14
C SER A 309 -13.07 -2.35 3.29
N LYS A 310 -12.56 -2.98 2.23
CA LYS A 310 -12.17 -4.38 2.18
C LYS A 310 -10.73 -4.50 1.73
N HIS A 311 -9.96 -5.36 2.40
CA HIS A 311 -8.56 -5.64 2.09
C HIS A 311 -8.33 -7.14 1.94
N VAL A 312 -7.60 -7.55 0.90
CA VAL A 312 -7.20 -8.94 0.67
C VAL A 312 -5.68 -9.01 0.71
N GLY A 313 -5.14 -9.92 1.52
CA GLY A 313 -3.71 -9.98 1.84
C GLY A 313 -3.42 -9.43 3.24
N PRO A 314 -2.17 -9.56 3.72
CA PRO A 314 -1.81 -9.19 5.08
C PRO A 314 -1.83 -7.68 5.29
N LEU A 315 -2.28 -7.24 6.46
CA LEU A 315 -2.23 -5.86 6.91
C LEU A 315 -1.05 -5.61 7.85
N SER A 316 -0.31 -4.53 7.60
CA SER A 316 0.63 -3.99 8.59
C SER A 316 -0.07 -3.07 9.58
N TYR A 317 0.58 -2.80 10.71
CA TYR A 317 0.13 -1.84 11.72
C TYR A 317 -0.22 -0.48 11.09
N GLU A 318 0.64 0.04 10.20
CA GLU A 318 0.40 1.33 9.52
C GLU A 318 -0.75 1.27 8.51
N ALA A 319 -1.02 0.10 7.92
CA ALA A 319 -2.19 -0.07 7.06
C ALA A 319 -3.49 -0.06 7.89
N MET A 320 -3.53 -0.76 9.03
CA MET A 320 -4.67 -0.74 9.94
C MET A 320 -4.91 0.66 10.51
N LYS A 321 -3.84 1.35 10.95
CA LYS A 321 -3.93 2.72 11.45
C LYS A 321 -4.53 3.66 10.41
N ARG A 322 -4.07 3.60 9.16
CA ARG A 322 -4.63 4.41 8.08
C ARG A 322 -6.09 4.06 7.79
N ALA A 323 -6.43 2.77 7.71
CA ALA A 323 -7.79 2.36 7.37
C ALA A 323 -8.82 2.67 8.47
N MET A 324 -8.42 2.61 9.75
CA MET A 324 -9.36 2.76 10.88
C MET A 324 -9.40 4.17 11.47
N LEU A 325 -8.30 4.91 11.39
CA LEU A 325 -8.13 6.20 12.06
C LEU A 325 -8.06 7.40 11.11
N SER A 326 -8.09 7.20 9.78
CA SER A 326 -8.31 8.32 8.87
C SER A 326 -9.70 8.91 9.14
N LYS A 327 -9.76 10.23 9.29
CA LYS A 327 -11.00 10.98 9.52
C LYS A 327 -11.88 10.98 8.30
#